data_AF-A0A4Y8LE84-F1
#
_entry.id   AF-A0A4Y8LE84-F1
#
_cell.length_a   1.000
_cell.length_b   1.000
_cell.length_c   1.000
_cell.angle_alpha   90.00
_cell.angle_beta   90.00
_cell.angle_gamma   90.00
#
_symmetry.space_group_name_H-M   'P 1'
#
loop_
_entity.id
_entity.type
_entity.pdbx_description
1 polymer ?
#
loop_
_entity_poly.entity_id
_entity_poly.type
_entity_poly.pdbx_seq_one_letter_code
_entity_poly.pdbx_strand_id
1 'polypeptide(L)'
;MKIFVTMLMCLLLSSIHVDQTYAAQLSLNLAIETIYQNGEKGIEHRTESFEAMEDFFAAYSSLQIIDMSNELITLRTSEKEVSPLVKLSGYYEID
;
A
#
# COMPACT_ATOMS: atom_id res chain seq x y z
N MET A 1 -50.60 -0.74 -12.26
CA MET A 1 -49.53 -1.59 -11.68
C MET A 1 -48.12 -1.32 -12.27
N LYS A 2 -47.85 -0.13 -12.85
CA LYS A 2 -46.49 0.26 -13.31
C LYS A 2 -45.92 1.39 -12.44
N ILE A 3 -46.76 2.36 -12.06
CA ILE A 3 -46.40 3.52 -11.22
C ILE A 3 -45.93 3.11 -9.81
N PHE A 4 -46.52 2.06 -9.23
CA PHE A 4 -46.14 1.58 -7.89
C PHE A 4 -44.75 0.92 -7.85
N VAL A 5 -44.36 0.27 -8.95
CA VAL A 5 -43.03 -0.37 -9.09
C VAL A 5 -41.96 0.70 -9.30
N THR A 6 -42.25 1.75 -10.07
CA THR A 6 -41.32 2.86 -10.30
C THR A 6 -41.04 3.64 -9.00
N MET A 7 -42.04 3.81 -8.14
CA MET A 7 -41.89 4.49 -6.85
C MET A 7 -41.11 3.65 -5.82
N LEU A 8 -41.26 2.32 -5.84
CA LEU A 8 -40.48 1.40 -5.00
C LEU A 8 -39.01 1.31 -5.43
N MET A 9 -38.72 1.50 -6.72
CA MET A 9 -37.36 1.44 -7.26
C MET A 9 -36.53 2.69 -6.91
N CYS A 10 -37.15 3.87 -6.83
CA CYS A 10 -36.45 5.10 -6.42
C CYS A 10 -36.08 5.14 -4.93
N LEU A 11 -36.82 4.43 -4.07
CA LEU A 11 -36.58 4.42 -2.62
C LEU A 11 -35.31 3.64 -2.22
N LEU A 12 -34.83 2.73 -3.08
CA LEU A 12 -33.62 1.94 -2.83
C LEU A 12 -32.32 2.65 -3.28
N LEU A 13 -32.43 3.71 -4.08
CA LEU A 13 -31.27 4.45 -4.62
C LEU A 13 -30.79 5.58 -3.71
N SER A 14 -31.56 5.99 -2.69
CA SER A 14 -31.25 7.16 -1.85
C SER A 14 -30.30 6.90 -0.68
N SER A 15 -29.79 5.69 -0.50
CA SER A 15 -28.93 5.34 0.66
C SER A 15 -27.43 5.50 0.43
N ILE A 16 -26.98 5.93 -0.74
CA ILE A 16 -25.56 6.23 -0.95
C ILE A 16 -25.33 7.72 -0.66
N HIS A 17 -25.39 8.09 0.62
CA HIS A 17 -24.68 9.28 1.07
C HIS A 17 -23.23 8.83 1.23
N VAL A 18 -22.39 9.10 0.23
CA VAL A 18 -20.95 9.13 0.46
C VAL A 18 -20.72 10.38 1.30
N ASP A 19 -20.70 10.22 2.61
CA ASP A 19 -20.18 11.24 3.50
C ASP A 19 -18.70 11.43 3.14
N GLN A 20 -18.41 12.42 2.30
CA GLN A 20 -17.05 12.87 2.03
C GLN A 20 -16.59 13.65 3.26
N THR A 21 -16.29 12.92 4.34
CA THR A 21 -15.56 13.47 5.47
C THR A 21 -14.16 13.79 4.97
N TYR A 22 -13.84 15.08 4.83
CA TYR A 22 -12.46 15.57 4.71
C TYR A 22 -11.72 15.23 6.02
N ALA A 23 -11.32 13.96 6.16
CA ALA A 23 -10.47 13.51 7.25
C ALA A 23 -9.09 14.13 7.05
N ALA A 24 -8.45 14.53 8.14
CA ALA A 24 -7.06 14.98 8.10
C ALA A 24 -6.20 13.84 7.54
N GLN A 25 -5.54 14.08 6.40
CA GLN A 25 -4.73 13.06 5.72
C GLN A 25 -3.55 12.66 6.61
N LEU A 26 -3.41 11.36 6.84
CA LEU A 26 -2.38 10.75 7.67
C LEU A 26 -1.07 10.68 6.87
N SER A 27 -0.10 11.52 7.21
CA SER A 27 1.24 11.48 6.62
C SER A 27 2.13 10.48 7.37
N LEU A 28 2.60 9.45 6.67
CA LEU A 28 3.42 8.37 7.22
C LEU A 28 4.80 8.35 6.55
N ASN A 29 5.86 8.23 7.35
CA ASN A 29 7.20 7.93 6.83
C ASN A 29 7.40 6.42 6.80
N LEU A 30 7.82 5.92 5.66
CA LEU A 30 7.99 4.50 5.38
C LEU A 30 9.46 4.20 5.07
N ALA A 31 9.96 3.11 5.63
CA ALA A 31 11.21 2.47 5.23
C ALA A 31 10.86 1.08 4.68
N ILE A 32 11.02 0.87 3.37
CA ILE A 32 10.72 -0.40 2.72
C ILE A 32 12.03 -1.12 2.47
N GLU A 33 12.19 -2.27 3.14
CA GLU A 33 13.33 -3.14 3.02
C GLU A 33 13.06 -4.24 1.99
N THR A 34 13.88 -4.30 0.94
CA THR A 34 13.87 -5.41 -0.01
C THR A 34 15.05 -6.32 0.27
N ILE A 35 14.77 -7.57 0.65
CA ILE A 35 15.79 -8.62 0.79
C ILE A 35 15.87 -9.37 -0.54
N TYR A 36 17.02 -9.27 -1.21
CA TYR A 36 17.30 -9.96 -2.46
C TYR A 36 17.86 -11.36 -2.20
N GLN A 37 17.88 -12.22 -3.23
CA GLN A 37 18.37 -13.61 -3.08
C GLN A 37 19.83 -13.73 -2.63
N ASN A 38 20.67 -12.77 -3.00
CA ASN A 38 22.08 -12.71 -2.58
C ASN A 38 22.25 -12.25 -1.12
N GLY A 39 21.15 -11.99 -0.40
CA GLY A 39 21.17 -11.48 0.97
C GLY A 39 21.41 -9.97 1.07
N GLU A 40 21.56 -9.27 -0.06
CA GLU A 40 21.61 -7.81 -0.05
C GLU A 40 20.28 -7.22 0.40
N LYS A 41 20.37 -6.10 1.10
CA LYS A 41 19.23 -5.33 1.57
C LYS A 41 19.17 -3.99 0.86
N GLY A 42 18.14 -3.77 0.06
CA GLY A 42 17.73 -2.46 -0.40
C GLY A 42 16.88 -1.77 0.67
N ILE A 43 17.05 -0.47 0.87
CA ILE A 43 16.18 0.34 1.73
C ILE A 43 15.69 1.53 0.91
N GLU A 44 14.38 1.69 0.82
CA GLU A 44 13.73 2.85 0.22
C GLU A 44 13.00 3.66 1.30
N HIS A 45 13.29 4.95 1.38
CA HIS A 45 12.59 5.88 2.27
C HIS A 45 11.61 6.72 1.48
N ARG A 46 10.35 6.78 1.92
CA ARG A 46 9.33 7.66 1.33
C ARG A 46 8.30 8.12 2.34
N THR A 47 7.70 9.26 2.06
CA THR A 47 6.60 9.81 2.86
C THR A 47 5.35 9.76 2.01
N GLU A 48 4.32 9.07 2.51
CA GLU A 48 3.05 8.89 1.81
C GLU A 48 1.89 9.33 2.70
N SER A 49 0.84 9.84 2.07
CA SER A 49 -0.32 10.40 2.75
C SER A 49 -1.55 9.55 2.49
N PHE A 50 -2.15 9.00 3.54
CA PHE A 50 -3.33 8.12 3.49
C PHE A 50 -4.56 8.79 4.09
N GLU A 51 -5.77 8.41 3.64
CA GLU A 51 -7.01 8.93 4.24
C GLU A 51 -7.27 8.26 5.59
N ALA A 52 -7.02 6.96 5.68
CA ALA A 52 -7.06 6.19 6.90
C ALA A 52 -5.90 5.19 7.00
N MET A 53 -5.63 4.72 8.22
CA MET A 53 -4.65 3.65 8.45
C MET A 53 -5.07 2.33 7.76
N GLU A 54 -6.37 2.10 7.54
CA GLU A 54 -6.86 0.94 6.78
C GLU A 54 -6.35 0.96 5.33
N ASP A 55 -6.32 2.13 4.68
CA ASP A 55 -5.81 2.28 3.31
C ASP A 55 -4.32 1.94 3.25
N PHE A 56 -3.57 2.33 4.27
CA PHE A 56 -2.16 1.96 4.40
C PHE A 56 -1.98 0.43 4.46
N PHE A 57 -2.74 -0.26 5.34
CA PHE A 57 -2.67 -1.71 5.43
C PHE A 57 -3.13 -2.41 4.16
N ALA A 58 -4.12 -1.87 3.45
CA ALA A 58 -4.58 -2.39 2.17
C ALA A 58 -3.48 -2.27 1.09
N ALA A 59 -2.87 -1.09 0.99
CA ALA A 59 -1.80 -0.78 0.02
C ALA A 59 -0.57 -1.68 0.20
N TYR A 60 -0.22 -1.99 1.44
CA TYR A 60 0.97 -2.77 1.79
C TYR A 60 0.66 -4.17 2.34
N SER A 61 -0.52 -4.71 2.04
CA SER A 61 -0.98 -6.01 2.53
C SER A 61 -0.10 -7.21 2.14
N SER A 62 0.71 -7.07 1.10
CA SER A 62 1.66 -8.07 0.64
C SER A 62 3.03 -8.00 1.33
N LEU A 63 3.32 -6.92 2.06
CA LEU A 63 4.58 -6.71 2.77
C LEU A 63 4.44 -7.07 4.25
N GLN A 64 5.55 -7.49 4.85
CA GLN A 64 5.62 -7.75 6.27
C GLN A 64 5.96 -6.46 7.02
N ILE A 65 5.19 -6.14 8.06
CA ILE A 65 5.53 -5.06 8.99
C ILE A 65 6.59 -5.58 9.96
N ILE A 66 7.77 -4.95 9.94
CA ILE A 66 8.90 -5.31 10.81
C ILE A 66 8.88 -4.46 12.09
N ASP A 67 8.60 -3.17 11.94
CA ASP A 67 8.51 -2.21 13.03
C ASP A 67 7.51 -1.12 12.69
N MET A 68 6.82 -0.59 13.70
CA MET A 68 5.86 0.48 13.55
C MET A 68 5.98 1.42 14.75
N SER A 69 6.55 2.60 14.50
CA SER A 69 6.65 3.69 15.46
C SER A 69 5.85 4.90 14.98
N ASN A 70 5.71 5.92 15.83
CA ASN A 70 5.06 7.18 15.45
C ASN A 70 5.87 7.97 14.42
N GLU A 71 7.18 7.69 14.29
CA GLU A 71 8.08 8.45 13.40
C GLU A 71 8.30 7.75 12.07
N LEU A 72 8.41 6.42 12.09
CA LEU A 72 8.77 5.58 10.94
C LEU A 72 8.11 4.20 11.03
N ILE A 73 7.58 3.74 9.90
CA ILE A 73 7.08 2.38 9.72
C ILE A 73 8.05 1.62 8.82
N THR A 74 8.53 0.47 9.28
CA THR A 74 9.45 -0.38 8.52
C THR A 74 8.69 -1.59 7.97
N LEU A 75 8.68 -1.69 6.64
CA LEU A 75 8.09 -2.79 5.88
C LEU A 75 9.20 -3.62 5.26
N ARG A 76 8.95 -4.92 5.03
CA ARG A 76 9.90 -5.80 4.37
C ARG A 76 9.23 -6.69 3.33
N THR A 77 9.89 -6.83 2.19
CA THR A 77 9.60 -7.82 1.16
C THR A 77 10.83 -8.65 0.85
N SER A 78 10.62 -9.83 0.30
CA SER A 78 11.69 -10.70 -0.21
C SER A 78 11.50 -10.90 -1.70
N GLU A 79 12.47 -10.42 -2.48
CA GLU A 79 12.46 -10.58 -3.92
C GLU A 79 13.31 -11.77 -4.36
N LYS A 80 12.79 -12.50 -5.34
CA LYS A 80 13.53 -13.59 -5.98
C LYS A 80 14.52 -13.10 -7.04
N GLU A 81 14.55 -11.80 -7.33
CA GLU A 81 15.50 -11.22 -8.27
C GLU A 81 16.76 -10.72 -7.54
N VAL A 82 17.86 -10.62 -8.29
CA VAL A 82 19.11 -10.02 -7.81
C VAL A 82 18.98 -8.49 -7.88
N SER A 83 19.50 -7.79 -6.88
CA SER A 83 19.48 -6.34 -6.74
C SER A 83 19.77 -5.59 -8.06
N PRO A 84 19.04 -4.50 -8.37
CA PRO A 84 19.32 -3.65 -9.54
C PRO A 84 20.76 -3.11 -9.56
N LEU A 85 21.38 -2.90 -8.39
CA LEU A 85 22.76 -2.45 -8.28
C LEU A 85 23.75 -3.48 -8.86
N VAL A 86 23.48 -4.77 -8.64
CA VAL A 86 24.29 -5.86 -9.19
C VAL A 86 24.06 -5.99 -10.70
N LYS A 87 22.80 -5.83 -11.17
CA LYS A 87 22.47 -5.81 -12.61
C LYS A 87 23.22 -4.70 -13.37
N LEU A 88 23.39 -3.52 -12.76
CA LEU A 88 24.15 -2.40 -13.33
C LEU A 88 25.68 -2.61 -13.28
N SER A 89 26.18 -3.31 -12.27
CA SER A 89 27.61 -3.56 -12.08
C SER A 89 28.20 -4.64 -12.99
N GLY A 90 27.35 -5.42 -13.69
CA GLY A 90 27.80 -6.45 -14.65
C GLY A 90 28.42 -7.70 -14.02
N TYR A 91 28.43 -7.82 -12.68
CA TYR A 91 28.91 -9.01 -11.97
C TYR A 91 27.77 -10.02 -11.83
N TYR A 92 27.27 -10.53 -12.96
CA TYR A 92 26.51 -11.78 -12.97
C TYR A 92 27.54 -12.90 -13.12
N GLU A 93 27.58 -13.83 -12.17
CA GLU A 93 28.42 -15.01 -12.29
C GLU A 93 27.96 -15.80 -13.52
N ILE A 94 28.87 -15.95 -14.46
CA ILE A 94 28.82 -16.96 -15.51
C ILE A 94 29.02 -18.31 -14.82
N ASP A 95 28.01 -19.17 -14.87
CA ASP A 95 28.18 -20.61 -14.65
C ASP A 95 28.62 -21.26 -15.97
#